data_AF-A0A8T4QTF2-F1
#
_entry.id   AF-A0A8T4QTF2-F1
#
_cell.length_a   1.000
_cell.length_b   1.000
_cell.length_c   1.000
_cell.angle_alpha   90.00
_cell.angle_beta   90.00
_cell.angle_gamma   90.00
#
_symmetry.space_group_name_H-M   'P 1'
#
loop_
_entity.id
_entity.type
_entity.pdbx_description
1 polymer ?
#
loop_
_entity_poly.entity_id
_entity_poly.type
_entity_poly.pdbx_seq_one_letter_code
_entity_poly.pdbx_strand_id
1 'polypeptide(L)'
;MQKRGQLYIIAALIFSAVLYTLATQANTYRQEDFAEGFDDLSTNYATESERLVNSLLYSNQDVLSGFTNFTLLFTGYTKSKNPSFGLIYIFEFNETIQVGNFLDRPIIIDTGDAQSYDFHNLEGCFDRVSAVVKFAGLSFSSDVAAGDIQECILTFPTKDQIWIGVDDAWYPFSVVRGKPTLMIVTRQEAQEQRKVFIGGEGFVRNNRDRPGLRSHCEQLSLTSCELAGNRRLCCVRDGDCVPQYNCMEEG
;
A
#
# COMPACT_ATOMS: atom_id res chain seq x y z
N MET A 1 -49.87 -43.83 37.33
CA MET A 1 -48.49 -44.17 36.90
C MET A 1 -47.91 -43.28 35.79
N GLN A 2 -48.68 -42.41 35.11
CA GLN A 2 -48.18 -41.60 33.98
C GLN A 2 -47.23 -40.44 34.32
N LYS A 3 -47.20 -39.95 35.57
CA LYS A 3 -46.35 -38.79 35.94
C LYS A 3 -44.85 -39.09 36.00
N ARG A 4 -44.46 -40.36 36.20
CA ARG A 4 -43.05 -40.76 36.26
C ARG A 4 -42.42 -40.87 34.85
N GLY A 5 -43.20 -41.27 33.85
CA GLY A 5 -42.73 -41.37 32.46
C GLY A 5 -42.40 -40.01 31.83
N GLN A 6 -43.19 -38.98 32.14
CA GLN A 6 -42.95 -37.61 31.66
C GLN A 6 -41.62 -37.04 32.16
N LEU A 7 -41.22 -37.38 33.39
CA LEU A 7 -39.94 -36.93 33.97
C LEU A 7 -38.74 -37.48 33.17
N TYR A 8 -38.77 -38.76 32.79
CA TYR A 8 -37.69 -39.37 32.02
C TYR A 8 -37.57 -38.79 30.61
N ILE A 9 -38.70 -38.48 29.96
CA ILE A 9 -38.71 -37.84 28.65
C ILE A 9 -38.10 -36.44 28.71
N ILE A 10 -38.47 -35.65 29.73
CA ILE A 10 -37.90 -34.30 29.92
C ILE A 10 -36.40 -34.38 30.20
N ALA A 11 -35.96 -35.31 31.06
CA ALA A 11 -34.55 -35.51 31.35
C ALA A 11 -33.74 -35.90 30.09
N ALA A 12 -34.26 -36.79 29.25
CA ALA A 12 -33.61 -37.18 27.99
C ALA A 12 -33.49 -36.01 27.00
N LEU A 13 -34.48 -35.12 26.97
CA LEU A 13 -34.50 -33.94 26.11
C LEU A 13 -33.44 -32.92 26.56
N ILE A 14 -33.32 -32.68 27.87
CA ILE A 14 -32.29 -31.83 28.46
C ILE A 14 -30.89 -32.40 28.15
N PHE A 15 -30.70 -33.70 28.35
CA PHE A 15 -29.41 -34.35 28.05
C PHE A 15 -29.04 -34.25 26.57
N SER A 16 -30.00 -34.45 25.68
CA SER A 16 -29.80 -34.31 24.22
C SER A 16 -29.42 -32.87 23.85
N ALA A 17 -30.06 -31.87 24.45
CA ALA A 17 -29.73 -30.47 24.22
C ALA A 17 -28.32 -30.12 24.71
N VAL A 18 -27.93 -30.60 25.90
CA VAL A 18 -26.57 -30.41 26.43
C VAL A 18 -25.52 -31.06 25.53
N LEU A 19 -25.74 -32.32 25.11
CA LEU A 19 -24.85 -33.01 24.20
C LEU A 19 -24.74 -32.31 22.84
N TYR A 20 -25.85 -31.81 22.29
CA TYR A 20 -25.84 -31.04 21.07
C TYR A 20 -25.01 -29.76 21.23
N THR A 21 -25.20 -29.03 22.33
CA THR A 21 -24.46 -27.79 22.61
C THR A 21 -22.95 -28.04 22.77
N LEU A 22 -22.57 -29.16 23.38
CA LEU A 22 -21.17 -29.58 23.52
C LEU A 22 -20.57 -30.09 22.20
N ALA A 23 -21.36 -30.74 21.35
CA ALA A 23 -20.92 -31.27 20.06
C ALA A 23 -20.84 -30.18 18.98
N THR A 24 -21.70 -29.16 19.04
CA THR A 24 -21.57 -27.99 18.19
C THR A 24 -20.36 -27.19 18.61
N GLN A 25 -19.34 -27.15 17.76
CA GLN A 25 -18.25 -26.17 17.90
C GLN A 25 -18.85 -24.78 17.67
N ALA A 26 -19.25 -24.13 18.77
CA ALA A 26 -19.66 -22.75 18.75
C ALA A 26 -18.41 -21.90 18.47
N ASN A 27 -18.34 -21.35 17.26
CA ASN A 27 -17.26 -20.50 16.76
C ASN A 27 -15.90 -21.20 16.69
N THR A 28 -15.61 -21.79 15.52
CA THR A 28 -14.22 -21.81 15.06
C THR A 28 -13.83 -20.36 14.80
N TYR A 29 -13.20 -19.72 15.79
CA TYR A 29 -12.51 -18.46 15.59
C TYR A 29 -11.29 -18.79 14.73
N ARG A 30 -11.49 -18.83 13.40
CA ARG A 30 -10.37 -18.80 12.46
C ARG A 30 -9.74 -17.44 12.65
N GLN A 31 -8.67 -17.42 13.41
CA GLN A 31 -7.71 -16.35 13.38
C GLN A 31 -7.09 -16.46 11.98
N GLU A 32 -7.76 -15.87 10.98
CA GLU A 32 -7.10 -15.61 9.70
C GLU A 32 -5.93 -14.70 10.06
N ASP A 33 -4.73 -15.26 9.95
CA ASP A 33 -3.53 -14.48 10.02
C ASP A 33 -3.64 -13.51 8.84
N PHE A 34 -3.97 -12.24 9.07
CA PHE A 34 -4.13 -11.25 7.98
C PHE A 34 -2.81 -11.04 7.19
N ALA A 35 -1.72 -11.65 7.65
CA ALA A 35 -0.45 -11.83 6.96
C ALA A 35 -0.50 -12.90 5.84
N GLU A 36 -1.41 -13.87 5.93
CA GLU A 36 -1.56 -14.98 4.99
C GLU A 36 -2.05 -14.42 3.65
N GLY A 37 -1.21 -14.56 2.63
CA GLY A 37 -1.47 -14.04 1.28
C GLY A 37 -0.84 -12.69 0.95
N PHE A 38 -0.21 -11.97 1.89
CA PHE A 38 0.51 -10.73 1.51
C PHE A 38 1.64 -11.02 0.51
N ASP A 39 2.48 -12.01 0.83
CA ASP A 39 3.61 -12.40 -0.01
C ASP A 39 3.12 -12.98 -1.35
N ASP A 40 2.02 -13.75 -1.32
CA ASP A 40 1.41 -14.32 -2.52
C ASP A 40 0.85 -13.23 -3.43
N LEU A 41 0.05 -12.29 -2.90
CA LEU A 41 -0.51 -11.18 -3.66
C LEU A 41 0.62 -10.30 -4.23
N SER A 42 1.67 -10.08 -3.44
CA SER A 42 2.80 -9.26 -3.87
C SER A 42 3.61 -9.91 -4.99
N THR A 43 3.90 -11.21 -4.87
CA THR A 43 4.57 -12.01 -5.88
C THR A 43 3.73 -12.13 -7.15
N ASN A 44 2.42 -12.27 -6.98
CA ASN A 44 1.48 -12.38 -8.09
C ASN A 44 1.40 -11.06 -8.88
N TYR A 45 1.32 -9.91 -8.21
CA TYR A 45 1.42 -8.61 -8.92
C TYR A 45 2.73 -8.50 -9.70
N ALA A 46 3.86 -8.78 -9.06
CA ALA A 46 5.17 -8.68 -9.71
C ALA A 46 5.23 -9.52 -10.99
N THR A 47 4.77 -10.77 -10.91
CA THR A 47 4.79 -11.70 -12.04
C THR A 47 3.80 -11.32 -13.14
N GLU A 48 2.56 -10.99 -12.77
CA GLU A 48 1.50 -10.68 -13.73
C GLU A 48 1.69 -9.31 -14.40
N SER A 49 2.24 -8.33 -13.69
CA SER A 49 2.58 -7.03 -14.26
C SER A 49 3.68 -7.13 -15.32
N GLU A 50 4.72 -7.94 -15.09
CA GLU A 50 5.76 -8.20 -16.09
C GLU A 50 5.21 -8.90 -17.34
N ARG A 51 4.37 -9.92 -17.15
CA ARG A 51 3.68 -10.62 -18.25
C ARG A 51 2.80 -9.68 -19.06
N LEU A 52 2.04 -8.82 -18.38
CA LEU A 52 1.20 -7.82 -19.02
C LEU A 52 2.03 -6.85 -19.86
N VAL A 53 3.09 -6.26 -19.29
CA VAL A 53 3.95 -5.32 -20.01
C VAL A 53 4.50 -5.97 -21.28
N ASN A 54 5.02 -7.19 -21.17
CA ASN A 54 5.47 -7.95 -22.35
C ASN A 54 4.34 -8.13 -23.37
N SER A 55 3.14 -8.51 -22.95
CA SER A 55 1.98 -8.65 -23.84
C SER A 55 1.56 -7.33 -24.51
N LEU A 56 1.61 -6.21 -23.81
CA LEU A 56 1.27 -4.88 -24.34
C LEU A 56 2.32 -4.41 -25.36
N LEU A 57 3.60 -4.68 -25.10
CA LEU A 57 4.71 -4.41 -26.03
C LEU A 57 4.53 -5.19 -27.35
N TYR A 58 4.16 -6.48 -27.29
CA TYR A 58 3.94 -7.28 -28.49
C TYR A 58 2.70 -6.88 -29.30
N SER A 59 1.69 -6.30 -28.66
CA SER A 59 0.40 -5.98 -29.29
C SER A 59 0.30 -4.53 -29.80
N ASN A 60 1.36 -3.72 -29.68
CA ASN A 60 1.38 -2.29 -30.04
C ASN A 60 0.25 -1.48 -29.37
N GLN A 61 -0.17 -1.89 -28.17
CA GLN A 61 -1.15 -1.15 -27.39
C GLN A 61 -0.46 -0.06 -26.55
N ASP A 62 -1.26 0.88 -26.03
CA ASP A 62 -0.76 1.88 -25.08
C ASP A 62 -0.37 1.18 -23.76
N VAL A 63 0.95 1.04 -23.57
CA VAL A 63 1.55 0.31 -22.44
C VAL A 63 1.22 0.99 -21.11
N LEU A 64 1.30 2.32 -21.03
CA LEU A 64 1.06 3.06 -19.78
C LEU A 64 -0.40 2.97 -19.37
N SER A 65 -1.32 3.17 -20.31
CA SER A 65 -2.76 3.07 -20.06
C SER A 65 -3.16 1.64 -19.67
N GLY A 66 -2.65 0.64 -20.39
CA GLY A 66 -2.89 -0.78 -20.09
C GLY A 66 -2.35 -1.19 -18.71
N PHE A 67 -1.14 -0.74 -18.36
CA PHE A 67 -0.53 -0.98 -17.05
C PHE A 67 -1.31 -0.30 -15.92
N THR A 68 -1.74 0.94 -16.12
CA THR A 68 -2.56 1.69 -15.14
C THR A 68 -3.88 0.95 -14.88
N ASN A 69 -4.57 0.54 -15.94
CA ASN A 69 -5.84 -0.19 -15.83
C ASN A 69 -5.69 -1.54 -15.10
N PHE A 70 -4.65 -2.31 -15.44
CA PHE A 70 -4.33 -3.53 -14.70
C PHE A 70 -4.11 -3.26 -13.21
N THR A 71 -3.34 -2.21 -12.89
CA THR A 71 -3.03 -1.87 -11.51
C THR A 71 -4.28 -1.51 -10.72
N LEU A 72 -5.23 -0.81 -11.33
CA LEU A 72 -6.53 -0.53 -10.71
C LEU A 72 -7.34 -1.79 -10.46
N LEU A 73 -7.46 -2.65 -11.46
CA LEU A 73 -8.21 -3.91 -11.34
C LEU A 73 -7.59 -4.80 -10.28
N PHE A 74 -6.26 -4.87 -10.25
CA PHE A 74 -5.53 -5.65 -9.25
C PHE A 74 -5.69 -5.05 -7.85
N THR A 75 -5.64 -3.72 -7.71
CA THR A 75 -5.86 -3.04 -6.43
C THR A 75 -7.29 -3.28 -5.93
N GLY A 76 -8.29 -3.22 -6.81
CA GLY A 76 -9.67 -3.57 -6.47
C GLY A 76 -9.82 -5.03 -6.05
N TYR A 77 -9.20 -5.96 -6.78
CA TYR A 77 -9.18 -7.38 -6.43
C TYR A 77 -8.52 -7.64 -5.08
N THR A 78 -7.32 -7.10 -4.85
CA THR A 78 -6.58 -7.27 -3.60
C THR A 78 -7.32 -6.69 -2.42
N LYS A 79 -7.93 -5.51 -2.54
CA LYS A 79 -8.78 -4.93 -1.49
C LYS A 79 -9.95 -5.82 -1.09
N SER A 80 -10.51 -6.59 -2.03
CA SER A 80 -11.57 -7.56 -1.72
C SER A 80 -11.08 -8.76 -0.89
N LYS A 81 -9.77 -9.03 -0.91
CA LYS A 81 -9.11 -10.13 -0.18
C LYS A 81 -8.45 -9.65 1.11
N ASN A 82 -7.77 -8.52 1.05
CA ASN A 82 -7.06 -7.87 2.13
C ASN A 82 -7.35 -6.36 2.07
N PRO A 83 -8.30 -5.86 2.88
CA PRO A 83 -8.66 -4.45 2.93
C PRO A 83 -7.55 -3.51 3.42
N SER A 84 -6.39 -4.01 3.85
CA SER A 84 -5.23 -3.19 4.23
C SER A 84 -4.10 -3.27 3.20
N PHE A 85 -4.35 -3.90 2.04
CA PHE A 85 -3.36 -4.03 0.98
C PHE A 85 -3.17 -2.70 0.23
N GLY A 86 -2.07 -2.02 0.52
CA GLY A 86 -1.61 -0.83 -0.20
C GLY A 86 -0.54 -1.16 -1.25
N LEU A 87 -0.48 -0.34 -2.30
CA LEU A 87 0.45 -0.53 -3.41
C LEU A 87 1.08 0.79 -3.84
N ILE A 88 2.39 0.77 -4.07
CA ILE A 88 3.12 1.82 -4.81
C ILE A 88 3.80 1.14 -6.00
N TYR A 89 3.82 1.78 -7.16
CA TYR A 89 4.60 1.27 -8.29
C TYR A 89 5.45 2.37 -8.91
N ILE A 90 6.55 1.97 -9.54
CA ILE A 90 7.42 2.82 -10.35
C ILE A 90 7.60 2.13 -11.69
N PHE A 91 7.08 2.73 -12.75
CA PHE A 91 7.20 2.17 -14.08
C PHE A 91 7.92 3.14 -15.01
N GLU A 92 9.09 2.75 -15.51
CA GLU A 92 9.75 3.48 -16.59
C GLU A 92 9.36 2.87 -17.94
N PHE A 93 8.89 3.74 -18.84
CA PHE A 93 8.60 3.40 -20.22
C PHE A 93 8.83 4.61 -21.12
N ASN A 94 9.57 4.42 -22.21
CA ASN A 94 9.87 5.47 -23.20
C ASN A 94 10.38 6.77 -22.57
N GLU A 95 11.44 6.67 -21.75
CA GLU A 95 12.09 7.81 -21.10
C GLU A 95 11.19 8.56 -20.12
N THR A 96 10.08 7.95 -19.72
CA THR A 96 9.11 8.52 -18.79
C THR A 96 8.91 7.58 -17.62
N ILE A 97 9.04 8.11 -16.39
CA ILE A 97 8.73 7.38 -15.16
C ILE A 97 7.33 7.76 -14.72
N GLN A 98 6.52 6.74 -14.44
CA GLN A 98 5.22 6.85 -13.83
C GLN A 98 5.26 6.26 -12.42
N VAL A 99 4.90 7.04 -11.41
CA VAL A 99 4.78 6.60 -10.03
C VAL A 99 3.30 6.64 -9.63
N GLY A 100 2.76 5.52 -9.17
CA GLY A 100 1.38 5.44 -8.69
C GLY A 100 1.32 5.19 -7.19
N ASN A 101 0.44 5.91 -6.48
CA ASN A 101 0.19 5.75 -5.06
C ASN A 101 -1.24 5.25 -4.77
N PHE A 102 -1.36 3.96 -4.45
CA PHE A 102 -2.61 3.35 -3.98
C PHE A 102 -2.57 3.03 -2.49
N LEU A 103 -1.86 3.86 -1.72
CA LEU A 103 -2.00 3.89 -0.27
C LEU A 103 -3.17 4.78 0.15
N ASP A 104 -3.56 4.64 1.41
CA ASP A 104 -4.54 5.46 2.13
C ASP A 104 -3.97 6.80 2.61
N ARG A 105 -2.76 7.16 2.15
CA ARG A 105 -1.98 8.29 2.63
C ARG A 105 -1.08 8.85 1.53
N PRO A 106 -0.65 10.12 1.66
CA PRO A 106 0.33 10.69 0.76
C PRO A 106 1.71 10.04 0.91
N ILE A 107 2.48 10.05 -0.17
CA ILE A 107 3.90 9.68 -0.19
C ILE A 107 4.74 10.85 -0.70
N ILE A 108 6.00 10.88 -0.30
CA ILE A 108 6.97 11.87 -0.79
C ILE A 108 7.83 11.17 -1.85
N ILE A 109 7.93 11.78 -3.02
CA ILE A 109 8.83 11.33 -4.09
C ILE A 109 9.92 12.38 -4.21
N ASP A 110 11.17 11.94 -4.23
CA ASP A 110 12.29 12.85 -4.44
C ASP A 110 13.13 12.40 -5.63
N THR A 111 13.10 13.23 -6.65
CA THR A 111 13.75 13.06 -7.97
C THR A 111 15.04 13.85 -8.11
N GLY A 112 15.52 14.42 -7.00
CA GLY A 112 16.72 15.25 -6.94
C GLY A 112 18.04 14.48 -7.11
N ASP A 113 19.06 15.25 -7.47
CA ASP A 113 20.48 14.90 -7.55
C ASP A 113 21.05 14.34 -6.23
N ALA A 114 22.31 13.89 -6.23
CA ALA A 114 23.07 13.70 -4.98
C ALA A 114 23.31 15.03 -4.22
N GLN A 115 23.16 16.18 -4.91
CA GLN A 115 23.42 17.52 -4.38
C GLN A 115 22.18 18.43 -4.40
N SER A 116 21.04 17.95 -4.89
CA SER A 116 19.81 18.73 -5.00
C SER A 116 18.61 17.90 -4.58
N TYR A 117 17.59 18.56 -4.06
CA TYR A 117 16.33 17.92 -3.69
C TYR A 117 15.23 18.42 -4.63
N ASP A 118 14.38 17.51 -5.08
CA ASP A 118 13.22 17.82 -5.89
C ASP A 118 12.04 17.00 -5.37
N PHE A 119 11.35 17.57 -4.37
CA PHE A 119 10.29 16.89 -3.63
C PHE A 119 8.93 17.07 -4.30
N HIS A 120 8.23 15.96 -4.47
CA HIS A 120 6.87 15.89 -4.95
C HIS A 120 6.01 15.17 -3.91
N ASN A 121 4.85 15.73 -3.58
CA ASN A 121 3.86 15.05 -2.75
C ASN A 121 2.84 14.36 -3.67
N LEU A 122 2.61 13.06 -3.45
CA LEU A 122 1.66 12.28 -4.23
C LEU A 122 0.57 11.71 -3.33
N GLU A 123 -0.66 12.18 -3.51
CA GLU A 123 -1.82 11.76 -2.72
C GLU A 123 -2.17 10.29 -2.96
N GLY A 124 -2.75 9.66 -1.93
CA GLY A 124 -3.18 8.28 -1.97
C GLY A 124 -4.56 8.10 -2.61
N CYS A 125 -4.71 7.12 -3.50
CA CYS A 125 -6.00 6.79 -4.14
C CYS A 125 -6.72 5.60 -3.54
N PHE A 126 -6.27 5.07 -2.40
CA PHE A 126 -6.83 3.84 -1.84
C PHE A 126 -8.36 3.88 -1.77
N ASP A 127 -8.94 4.96 -1.25
CA ASP A 127 -10.38 5.13 -1.01
C ASP A 127 -11.20 5.17 -2.30
N ARG A 128 -10.57 5.59 -3.40
CA ARG A 128 -11.22 5.75 -4.71
C ARG A 128 -11.33 4.43 -5.46
N VAL A 129 -10.48 3.46 -5.15
CA VAL A 129 -10.55 2.12 -5.75
C VAL A 129 -11.59 1.30 -5.00
N SER A 130 -12.80 1.21 -5.57
CA SER A 130 -13.88 0.36 -5.05
C SER A 130 -13.80 -1.05 -5.65
N ALA A 131 -13.88 -2.06 -4.78
CA ALA A 131 -13.92 -3.46 -5.19
C ALA A 131 -15.37 -3.85 -5.49
N VAL A 132 -15.78 -3.84 -6.77
CA VAL A 132 -17.09 -4.41 -7.15
C VAL A 132 -16.90 -5.87 -7.56
N VAL A 133 -17.11 -6.77 -6.60
CA VAL A 133 -17.12 -8.21 -6.87
C VAL A 133 -18.52 -8.63 -7.30
N LYS A 134 -18.75 -8.82 -8.61
CA LYS A 134 -20.03 -9.37 -9.10
C LYS A 134 -20.05 -10.88 -8.87
N PHE A 135 -20.86 -11.31 -7.91
CA PHE A 135 -21.12 -12.72 -7.61
C PHE A 135 -21.98 -13.37 -8.71
N ALA A 136 -21.33 -13.86 -9.76
CA ALA A 136 -21.83 -14.89 -10.68
C ALA A 136 -20.70 -15.52 -11.52
N GLY A 137 -19.44 -15.32 -11.13
CA GLY A 137 -18.24 -15.91 -11.73
C GLY A 137 -17.99 -15.55 -13.19
N LEU A 138 -17.38 -14.38 -13.46
CA LEU A 138 -16.47 -14.11 -14.61
C LEU A 138 -16.35 -12.61 -15.00
N SER A 139 -16.63 -11.63 -14.13
CA SER A 139 -16.24 -10.25 -14.44
C SER A 139 -15.78 -9.47 -13.22
N PHE A 140 -14.56 -8.94 -13.30
CA PHE A 140 -14.08 -7.84 -12.48
C PHE A 140 -14.27 -6.58 -13.32
N SER A 141 -15.12 -5.67 -12.85
CA SER A 141 -15.20 -4.31 -13.40
C SER A 141 -14.85 -3.36 -12.28
N SER A 142 -13.82 -2.53 -12.45
CA SER A 142 -13.70 -1.31 -11.66
C SER A 142 -14.68 -0.30 -12.26
N ASP A 143 -15.61 0.21 -11.45
CA ASP A 143 -16.46 1.34 -11.85
C ASP A 143 -15.67 2.68 -11.83
N VAL A 144 -14.36 2.62 -11.53
CA VAL A 144 -13.45 3.77 -11.54
C VAL A 144 -12.97 3.98 -12.97
N ALA A 145 -13.33 5.13 -13.57
CA ALA A 145 -12.75 5.53 -14.84
C ALA A 145 -11.27 5.90 -14.61
N ALA A 146 -10.38 5.57 -15.55
CA ALA A 146 -8.97 5.93 -15.47
C ALA A 146 -8.70 7.45 -15.32
N GLY A 147 -9.71 8.29 -15.57
CA GLY A 147 -9.66 9.73 -15.30
C GLY A 147 -9.73 10.11 -13.81
N ASP A 148 -10.33 9.28 -12.95
CA ASP A 148 -10.61 9.64 -11.54
C ASP A 148 -9.40 9.45 -10.60
N ILE A 149 -8.29 8.93 -11.15
CA ILE A 149 -7.08 8.53 -10.43
C ILE A 149 -5.83 9.31 -10.88
N GLN A 150 -5.96 10.29 -11.76
CA GLN A 150 -4.79 11.05 -12.24
C GLN A 150 -4.05 11.74 -11.08
N GLU A 151 -4.75 12.09 -10.01
CA GLU A 151 -4.20 12.78 -8.83
C GLU A 151 -3.25 11.91 -7.99
N CYS A 152 -3.27 10.59 -8.15
CA CYS A 152 -2.36 9.66 -7.49
C CYS A 152 -1.34 9.04 -8.44
N ILE A 153 -1.21 9.58 -9.64
CA ILE A 153 -0.20 9.19 -10.61
C ILE A 153 0.67 10.40 -10.92
N LEU A 154 1.94 10.32 -10.56
CA LEU A 154 2.94 11.32 -10.94
C LEU A 154 3.73 10.80 -12.15
N THR A 155 3.97 11.66 -13.13
CA THR A 155 4.76 11.34 -14.32
C THR A 155 5.87 12.36 -14.50
N PHE A 156 7.11 11.91 -14.70
CA PHE A 156 8.28 12.78 -14.91
C PHE A 156 9.32 12.13 -15.83
N PRO A 157 10.24 12.90 -16.42
CA PRO A 157 11.32 12.36 -17.27
C PRO A 157 12.21 11.37 -16.51
N THR A 158 12.78 10.40 -17.22
CA THR A 158 13.61 9.36 -16.60
C THR A 158 14.78 9.93 -15.81
N LYS A 159 14.96 9.38 -14.61
CA LYS A 159 16.05 9.65 -13.66
C LYS A 159 16.74 8.34 -13.32
N ASP A 160 18.04 8.39 -13.07
CA ASP A 160 18.81 7.19 -12.71
C ASP A 160 18.45 6.67 -11.32
N GLN A 161 18.09 7.59 -10.42
CA GLN A 161 17.72 7.28 -9.06
C GLN A 161 16.51 8.11 -8.62
N ILE A 162 15.60 7.46 -7.92
CA ILE A 162 14.48 8.11 -7.25
C ILE A 162 14.38 7.57 -5.83
N TRP A 163 13.78 8.35 -4.95
CA TRP A 163 13.49 7.89 -3.60
C TRP A 163 12.04 8.11 -3.25
N ILE A 164 11.47 7.11 -2.59
CA ILE A 164 10.10 7.17 -2.09
C ILE A 164 10.15 7.20 -0.57
N GLY A 165 9.65 8.28 0.01
CA GLY A 165 9.40 8.45 1.43
C GLY A 165 7.98 7.98 1.77
N VAL A 166 7.89 6.98 2.66
CA VAL A 166 6.61 6.50 3.19
C VAL A 166 6.71 6.46 4.71
N ASP A 167 5.95 7.35 5.35
CA ASP A 167 6.04 7.67 6.77
C ASP A 167 7.45 8.14 7.16
N ASP A 168 8.18 7.35 7.96
CA ASP A 168 9.52 7.59 8.49
C ASP A 168 10.63 6.86 7.71
N ALA A 169 10.27 6.12 6.65
CA ALA A 169 11.20 5.29 5.90
C ALA A 169 11.38 5.79 4.46
N TRP A 170 12.63 5.78 3.99
CA TRP A 170 13.02 6.10 2.62
C TRP A 170 13.44 4.85 1.87
N TYR A 171 13.01 4.75 0.61
CA TYR A 171 13.25 3.62 -0.26
C TYR A 171 13.92 4.08 -1.55
N PRO A 172 15.21 3.75 -1.77
CA PRO A 172 15.91 4.07 -3.01
C PRO A 172 15.50 3.12 -4.13
N PHE A 173 15.33 3.67 -5.32
CA PHE A 173 15.15 2.91 -6.55
C PHE A 173 16.12 3.39 -7.61
N SER A 174 16.88 2.45 -8.16
CA SER A 174 17.62 2.63 -9.40
C SER A 174 16.71 2.21 -10.54
N VAL A 175 16.48 3.12 -11.48
CA VAL A 175 15.54 2.88 -12.57
C VAL A 175 16.20 1.96 -13.60
N VAL A 176 15.61 0.79 -13.81
CA VAL A 176 16.03 -0.14 -14.86
C VAL A 176 15.19 0.12 -16.10
N ARG A 177 15.85 0.55 -17.19
CA ARG A 177 15.14 0.94 -18.41
C ARG A 177 14.35 -0.22 -19.01
N GLY A 178 13.10 0.05 -19.40
CA GLY A 178 12.20 -0.88 -20.06
C GLY A 178 11.68 -2.01 -19.15
N LYS A 179 11.88 -1.94 -17.83
CA LYS A 179 11.37 -2.92 -16.87
C LYS A 179 10.60 -2.22 -15.74
N PRO A 180 9.35 -2.63 -15.44
CA PRO A 180 8.63 -2.11 -14.29
C PRO A 180 9.32 -2.50 -12.98
N THR A 181 9.45 -1.53 -12.07
CA THR A 181 9.99 -1.72 -10.72
C THR A 181 8.87 -1.57 -9.71
N LEU A 182 8.77 -2.46 -8.72
CA LEU A 182 7.58 -2.58 -7.90
C LEU A 182 7.87 -2.42 -6.41
N MET A 183 7.08 -1.58 -5.74
CA MET A 183 7.18 -1.40 -4.29
C MET A 183 5.83 -1.62 -3.60
N ILE A 184 5.63 -2.80 -3.03
CA ILE A 184 4.38 -3.10 -2.33
C ILE A 184 4.55 -2.80 -0.84
N VAL A 185 3.88 -1.76 -0.37
CA VAL A 185 3.85 -1.40 1.05
C VAL A 185 2.51 -1.81 1.64
N THR A 186 2.51 -2.77 2.57
CA THR A 186 1.32 -3.06 3.37
C THR A 186 1.55 -2.68 4.82
N ARG A 187 0.61 -1.91 5.37
CA ARG A 187 0.61 -1.58 6.78
C ARG A 187 -0.55 -2.31 7.43
N GLN A 188 -0.26 -3.16 8.40
CA GLN A 188 -1.28 -3.88 9.14
C GLN A 188 -1.58 -3.08 10.42
N GLU A 189 -2.71 -2.39 10.44
CA GLU A 189 -3.12 -1.59 11.61
C GLU A 189 -3.44 -2.45 12.84
N ALA A 190 -3.84 -3.71 12.65
CA ALA A 190 -4.30 -4.57 13.74
C ALA A 190 -3.25 -4.85 14.85
N GLN A 191 -1.96 -4.62 14.58
CA GLN A 191 -0.86 -4.80 15.56
C GLN A 191 0.29 -3.80 15.39
N GLU A 192 0.08 -2.68 14.70
CA GLU A 192 1.13 -1.69 14.35
C GLU A 192 2.32 -2.27 13.58
N GLN A 193 2.19 -3.48 13.01
CA GLN A 193 3.26 -4.11 12.23
C GLN A 193 3.21 -3.65 10.77
N ARG A 194 4.34 -3.18 10.27
CA ARG A 194 4.53 -2.78 8.87
C ARG A 194 5.24 -3.91 8.12
N LYS A 195 4.65 -4.40 7.03
CA LYS A 195 5.28 -5.35 6.11
C LYS A 195 5.53 -4.67 4.78
N VAL A 196 6.79 -4.69 4.34
CA VAL A 196 7.17 -4.05 3.08
C VAL A 196 7.75 -5.12 2.18
N PHE A 197 7.10 -5.35 1.05
CA PHE A 197 7.61 -6.17 -0.02
C PHE A 197 8.16 -5.25 -1.10
N ILE A 198 9.42 -5.46 -1.47
CA ILE A 198 10.05 -4.70 -2.54
C ILE A 198 10.49 -5.70 -3.58
N GLY A 199 9.92 -5.59 -4.78
CA GLY A 199 10.10 -6.52 -5.88
C GLY A 199 10.53 -5.80 -7.16
N GLY A 200 11.12 -6.55 -8.08
CA GLY A 200 11.62 -6.01 -9.34
C GLY A 200 13.10 -5.65 -9.31
N GLU A 201 13.67 -5.57 -10.51
CA GLU A 201 15.05 -5.21 -10.75
C GLU A 201 15.20 -3.69 -10.56
N GLY A 202 15.94 -3.23 -9.56
CA GLY A 202 16.16 -1.80 -9.31
C GLY A 202 16.21 -1.38 -7.85
N PHE A 203 15.75 -2.23 -6.93
CA PHE A 203 15.83 -1.92 -5.50
C PHE A 203 17.26 -2.01 -4.95
N VAL A 204 17.70 -0.96 -4.27
CA VAL A 204 19.04 -0.89 -3.65
C VAL A 204 18.94 -1.16 -2.14
N ARG A 205 19.18 -2.42 -1.73
CA ARG A 205 19.08 -2.85 -0.32
C ARG A 205 19.98 -2.09 0.67
N ASN A 206 21.15 -1.63 0.20
CA ASN A 206 22.22 -1.12 1.06
C ASN A 206 22.26 0.41 1.19
N ASN A 207 21.23 1.12 0.71
CA ASN A 207 21.18 2.58 0.78
C ASN A 207 19.86 3.06 1.40
N ARG A 208 19.53 2.60 2.62
CA ARG A 208 18.32 3.06 3.33
C ARG A 208 18.42 4.51 3.80
N ASP A 209 19.61 5.07 3.72
CA ASP A 209 19.89 6.43 4.12
C ASP A 209 19.57 7.40 2.95
N ARG A 210 18.36 7.99 2.93
CA ARG A 210 18.22 9.37 2.41
C ARG A 210 18.06 10.45 3.50
N PRO A 211 18.94 10.56 4.50
CA PRO A 211 19.07 11.73 5.32
C PRO A 211 20.12 12.69 4.74
N GLY A 212 19.63 13.83 4.26
CA GLY A 212 20.35 15.10 4.32
C GLY A 212 19.48 16.26 4.81
N LEU A 213 18.30 15.98 5.39
CA LEU A 213 17.41 16.99 5.97
C LEU A 213 17.97 17.67 7.23
N ARG A 214 19.01 17.11 7.86
CA ARG A 214 19.64 17.65 9.08
C ARG A 214 20.45 18.94 8.88
N SER A 215 20.74 19.35 7.65
CA SER A 215 21.71 20.43 7.40
C SER A 215 21.14 21.68 6.72
N HIS A 216 19.83 21.76 6.49
CA HIS A 216 19.25 22.83 5.65
C HIS A 216 18.24 23.76 6.35
N CYS A 217 18.06 23.65 7.68
CA CYS A 217 17.33 24.69 8.44
C CYS A 217 18.05 26.06 8.43
N GLU A 218 19.35 26.13 8.09
CA GLU A 218 20.10 27.40 8.09
C GLU A 218 19.90 28.27 6.83
N GLN A 219 19.50 27.68 5.70
CA GLN A 219 19.41 28.41 4.42
C GLN A 219 17.99 28.77 3.99
N LEU A 220 16.97 28.17 4.60
CA LEU A 220 15.58 28.56 4.40
C LEU A 220 15.20 29.55 5.49
N SER A 221 15.00 30.82 5.13
CA SER A 221 14.37 31.83 6.00
C SER A 221 12.87 31.53 6.23
N LEU A 222 12.52 30.26 6.34
CA LEU A 222 11.20 29.75 6.64
C LEU A 222 11.22 29.42 8.12
N THR A 223 10.46 30.18 8.90
CA THR A 223 10.14 29.89 10.30
C THR A 223 9.35 28.58 10.50
N SER A 224 9.33 27.69 9.51
CA SER A 224 8.57 26.44 9.48
C SER A 224 9.20 25.47 8.48
N CYS A 225 9.58 24.25 8.93
CA CYS A 225 9.82 23.13 8.03
C CYS A 225 8.46 22.70 7.47
N GLU A 226 7.96 23.34 6.42
CA GLU A 226 6.81 22.81 5.70
C GLU A 226 7.28 21.69 4.78
N LEU A 227 7.17 20.44 5.24
CA LEU A 227 7.05 19.32 4.32
C LEU A 227 5.61 19.30 3.79
N ALA A 228 5.47 19.24 2.47
CA ALA A 228 4.18 19.20 1.79
C ALA A 228 3.35 17.99 2.27
N GLY A 229 2.22 18.27 2.92
CA GLY A 229 1.31 17.25 3.46
C GLY A 229 1.03 17.43 4.96
N ASN A 230 0.27 18.47 5.33
CA ASN A 230 -0.45 18.73 6.60
C ASN A 230 0.19 18.41 7.98
N ARG A 231 1.45 17.93 8.05
CA ARG A 231 2.22 17.78 9.28
C ARG A 231 3.28 18.86 9.29
N ARG A 232 3.04 19.93 10.05
CA ARG A 232 4.06 20.95 10.30
C ARG A 232 5.21 20.27 11.04
N LEU A 233 6.41 20.37 10.51
CA LEU A 233 7.63 20.08 11.26
C LEU A 233 8.17 21.43 11.73
N CYS A 234 8.70 21.52 12.94
CA CYS A 234 9.41 22.73 13.38
C CYS A 234 10.89 22.43 13.50
N CYS A 235 11.74 23.40 13.11
CA CYS A 235 13.16 23.34 13.41
C CYS A 235 13.33 23.54 14.93
N VAL A 236 13.96 22.59 15.60
CA VAL A 236 14.44 22.77 16.98
C VAL A 236 15.75 23.57 16.94
N ARG A 237 16.11 24.26 18.04
CA ARG A 237 17.50 24.73 18.23
C ARG A 237 18.41 23.52 18.00
N ASP A 238 19.35 23.64 17.06
CA ASP A 238 20.26 22.59 16.52
C ASP A 238 19.93 22.09 15.11
N GLY A 239 18.87 22.61 14.45
CA GLY A 239 18.64 22.39 13.02
C GLY A 239 17.97 21.06 12.66
N ASP A 240 17.51 20.30 13.65
CA ASP A 240 16.69 19.11 13.45
C ASP A 240 15.22 19.50 13.24
N CYS A 241 14.57 19.00 12.18
CA CYS A 241 13.11 19.12 12.01
C CYS A 241 12.43 18.01 12.84
N VAL A 242 11.57 18.37 13.80
CA VAL A 242 10.78 17.42 14.61
C VAL A 242 9.27 17.61 14.39
N PRO A 243 8.44 16.57 14.64
CA PRO A 243 6.99 16.67 14.56
C PRO A 243 6.42 17.78 15.46
N GLN A 244 5.42 18.54 14.98
CA GLN A 244 4.86 19.71 15.67
C GLN A 244 4.49 19.46 17.15
N TYR A 245 4.04 18.26 17.49
CA TYR A 245 3.62 17.91 18.86
C TYR A 245 4.79 17.84 19.85
N ASN A 246 6.03 17.60 19.38
CA ASN A 246 7.24 17.61 20.21
C ASN A 246 7.83 19.02 20.37
N CYS A 247 7.25 20.04 19.73
CA CYS A 247 7.82 21.39 19.70
C CYS A 247 7.37 22.26 20.89
N MET A 248 6.41 21.79 21.71
CA MET A 248 5.83 22.57 22.80
C MET A 248 6.36 22.20 24.20
N GLU A 249 7.24 21.20 24.34
CA GLU A 249 7.74 20.75 25.64
C GLU A 249 9.06 21.40 26.09
N GLU A 250 9.73 22.16 25.23
CA GLU A 250 10.95 22.91 25.58
C GLU A 250 10.69 24.42 25.56
N GLY A 251 9.98 24.91 26.58
CA GLY A 251 9.83 26.34 26.90
C GLY A 251 10.72 26.75 28.07
#